data_AF-T0F572-F1
#
_entry.id   AF-T0F572-F1
#
_cell.length_a   1.000
_cell.length_b   1.000
_cell.length_c   1.000
_cell.angle_alpha   90.00
_cell.angle_beta   90.00
_cell.angle_gamma   90.00
#
_symmetry.space_group_name_H-M   'P 1'
#
loop_
_entity.id
_entity.type
_entity.pdbx_description
1 polymer ?
#
loop_
_entity_poly.entity_id
_entity_poly.type
_entity_poly.pdbx_seq_one_letter_code
_entity_poly.pdbx_strand_id
1 'polypeptide(L)'
;KLESERLESEQAFLKAKEQENKRKVALKKKLEHERGNAGNIESQTKIEVGEDIPTQTQEQLPKSRVRLNEREIYDLDYAIVKAKDLKPSFTTGGTQKRTDMNEEQIKSISNNFDPKKIFGSGGFEDLPIVLNDGQVIAGNHRIQGMLNFTPKSRYIYDKAIKEYYHIDLKPDELLVRIPNKRLNNTEINNLAASSNQGRFNSESDHAIAVLSHYEAKLKELENKLDADSIYSLKNIVAKNLNFDKATHPNVTDSNLALLMYNMPRTKTQGIELLNRWQKEFSNDIKSYEKVKKMFVDNAGSFHNLIHDMNFPKVSLNAYLSDIMDRSFANLKNYQTTSESLKDLSEKFYKTSSLEMFEKSDQSTSDISEILGSAVARFARFDDPSKALFEALKSDNIKKGLKEFKIADATKDMFNPDSKEFKDIDIYDFTHYLLMANREPNENNPTLKRLIEAVKDMQKESEKGIKKQKLETPSEWGHNYSEFKNDGLGAINKLLETKKGFVAGAFHKEGLGDIDLVWGNKDYGLERILKRREKQAKNKGLNEQQAKEYALNIAKTIPEAIDKGVKVDNNGRMAIEYKNIRVGLNNDWHGEKLPNKWVISSYEIYNSESEPPSLLMAQLQEVGLGTPKLTEPNHTTKN
;
A
#
# COMPACT_ATOMS: atom_id res chain seq x y z
N LYS A 1 -26.41 37.55 -10.69
CA LYS A 1 -25.50 37.02 -11.73
C LYS A 1 -24.07 36.87 -11.18
N LEU A 2 -23.40 37.96 -10.80
CA LEU A 2 -22.11 37.89 -10.09
C LEU A 2 -22.15 37.06 -8.79
N GLU A 3 -23.24 37.13 -8.04
CA GLU A 3 -23.41 36.37 -6.80
C GLU A 3 -23.74 34.88 -7.03
N SER A 4 -24.44 34.55 -8.12
CA SER A 4 -24.68 33.15 -8.52
C SER A 4 -23.42 32.51 -9.10
N GLU A 5 -22.63 33.27 -9.88
CA GLU A 5 -21.32 32.84 -10.39
C GLU A 5 -20.32 32.61 -9.23
N ARG A 6 -20.40 33.41 -8.15
CA ARG A 6 -19.58 33.21 -6.94
C ARG A 6 -20.01 31.95 -6.16
N LEU A 7 -21.31 31.71 -6.01
CA LEU A 7 -21.86 30.52 -5.35
C LEU A 7 -21.56 29.23 -6.11
N GLU A 8 -21.66 29.24 -7.45
CA GLU A 8 -21.26 28.10 -8.29
C GLU A 8 -19.76 27.84 -8.22
N SER A 9 -18.93 28.90 -8.22
CA SER A 9 -17.47 28.78 -8.04
C SER A 9 -17.10 28.21 -6.67
N GLU A 10 -17.81 28.62 -5.61
CA GLU A 10 -17.58 28.14 -4.24
C GLU A 10 -18.01 26.68 -4.07
N GLN A 11 -19.15 26.28 -4.65
CA GLN A 11 -19.59 24.88 -4.65
C GLN A 11 -18.68 23.98 -5.49
N ALA A 12 -18.19 24.45 -6.64
CA ALA A 12 -17.22 23.73 -7.46
C ALA A 12 -15.90 23.55 -6.69
N PHE A 13 -15.42 24.60 -6.01
CA PHE A 13 -14.21 24.55 -5.18
C PHE A 13 -14.34 23.55 -4.03
N LEU A 14 -15.49 23.51 -3.34
CA LEU A 14 -15.74 22.58 -2.25
C LEU A 14 -15.80 21.12 -2.73
N LYS A 15 -16.44 20.84 -3.88
CA LYS A 15 -16.47 19.50 -4.50
C LYS A 15 -15.08 19.04 -4.91
N ALA A 16 -14.28 19.90 -5.53
CA ALA A 16 -12.90 19.58 -5.92
C ALA A 16 -12.02 19.25 -4.70
N LYS A 17 -12.14 20.04 -3.62
CA LYS A 17 -11.43 19.81 -2.36
C LYS A 17 -11.83 18.50 -1.67
N GLU A 18 -13.09 18.08 -1.79
CA GLU A 18 -13.57 16.80 -1.25
C GLU A 18 -13.03 15.60 -2.07
N GLN A 19 -13.06 15.70 -3.40
CA GLN A 19 -12.54 14.69 -4.31
C GLN A 19 -11.01 14.52 -4.19
N GLU A 20 -10.30 15.63 -4.02
CA GLU A 20 -8.88 15.68 -3.72
C GLU A 20 -8.55 14.97 -2.39
N ASN A 21 -9.31 15.23 -1.31
CA ASN A 21 -9.11 14.54 -0.04
C ASN A 21 -9.34 13.02 -0.16
N LYS A 22 -10.36 12.59 -0.91
CA LYS A 22 -10.61 11.16 -1.17
C LYS A 22 -9.45 10.52 -1.94
N ARG A 23 -8.89 11.22 -2.94
CA ARG A 23 -7.69 10.78 -3.68
C ARG A 23 -6.44 10.73 -2.80
N LYS A 24 -6.23 11.70 -1.91
CA LYS A 24 -5.13 11.73 -0.94
C LYS A 24 -5.17 10.56 0.03
N VAL A 25 -6.36 10.20 0.52
CA VAL A 25 -6.55 9.02 1.39
C VAL A 25 -6.30 7.72 0.62
N ALA A 26 -6.78 7.61 -0.63
CA ALA A 26 -6.52 6.45 -1.48
C ALA A 26 -5.02 6.30 -1.81
N LEU A 27 -4.36 7.41 -2.12
CA LEU A 27 -2.92 7.48 -2.36
C LEU A 27 -2.12 7.10 -1.11
N LYS A 28 -2.48 7.61 0.07
CA LYS A 28 -1.84 7.25 1.33
C LYS A 28 -1.96 5.75 1.60
N LYS A 29 -3.16 5.17 1.43
CA LYS A 29 -3.38 3.72 1.55
C LYS A 29 -2.58 2.93 0.52
N LYS A 30 -2.46 3.42 -0.71
CA LYS A 30 -1.65 2.80 -1.77
C LYS A 30 -0.17 2.83 -1.41
N LEU A 31 0.37 3.97 -0.99
CA LEU A 31 1.77 4.10 -0.57
C LEU A 31 2.08 3.27 0.67
N GLU A 32 1.16 3.21 1.65
CA GLU A 32 1.29 2.32 2.83
C GLU A 32 1.29 0.84 2.42
N HIS A 33 0.45 0.46 1.46
CA HIS A 33 0.41 -0.89 0.91
C HIS A 33 1.68 -1.23 0.10
N GLU A 34 2.16 -0.32 -0.75
CA GLU A 34 3.38 -0.49 -1.55
C GLU A 34 4.63 -0.55 -0.69
N ARG A 35 4.70 0.25 0.39
CA ARG A 35 5.76 0.17 1.41
C ARG A 35 5.80 -1.19 2.10
N GLY A 36 4.64 -1.81 2.33
CA GLY A 36 4.54 -3.15 2.91
C GLY A 36 4.85 -4.30 1.94
N ASN A 37 4.86 -4.03 0.63
CA ASN A 37 5.09 -5.05 -0.40
C ASN A 37 6.54 -5.11 -0.90
N ALA A 38 7.34 -4.05 -0.72
CA ALA A 38 8.77 -4.08 -1.03
C ALA A 38 9.49 -5.11 -0.14
N GLY A 39 10.31 -5.99 -0.73
CA GLY A 39 10.94 -7.12 -0.04
C GLY A 39 10.04 -8.36 0.17
N ASN A 40 8.72 -8.28 -0.10
CA ASN A 40 7.85 -9.46 -0.14
C ASN A 40 7.83 -10.05 -1.56
N ILE A 41 8.40 -11.24 -1.69
CA ILE A 41 8.65 -11.90 -2.98
C ILE A 41 7.42 -12.72 -3.38
N GLU A 42 7.16 -12.89 -4.68
CA GLU A 42 6.21 -13.89 -5.23
C GLU A 42 6.48 -15.32 -4.75
N SER A 43 7.59 -15.55 -4.06
CA SER A 43 7.87 -16.76 -3.31
C SER A 43 6.85 -16.99 -2.16
N GLN A 44 6.09 -15.95 -1.79
CA GLN A 44 4.98 -15.99 -0.85
C GLN A 44 3.60 -16.12 -1.51
N THR A 45 3.49 -16.14 -2.85
CA THR A 45 2.21 -16.44 -3.49
C THR A 45 1.81 -17.83 -3.01
N LYS A 46 0.70 -17.91 -2.26
CA LYS A 46 0.28 -19.14 -1.63
C LYS A 46 -0.07 -20.14 -2.73
N ILE A 47 0.80 -21.13 -2.92
CA ILE A 47 0.50 -22.28 -3.78
C ILE A 47 -0.32 -23.21 -2.90
N GLU A 48 -1.58 -23.43 -3.27
CA GLU A 48 -2.41 -24.44 -2.63
C GLU A 48 -1.90 -25.80 -3.09
N VAL A 49 -1.13 -26.46 -2.23
CA VAL A 49 -0.70 -27.84 -2.42
C VAL A 49 -1.83 -28.74 -1.96
N GLY A 50 -2.29 -29.62 -2.86
CA GLY A 50 -3.37 -30.57 -2.61
C GLY A 50 -2.93 -31.82 -1.86
N GLU A 51 -3.79 -32.84 -1.89
CA GLU A 51 -3.48 -34.17 -1.37
C GLU A 51 -2.49 -34.91 -2.26
N ASP A 52 -1.69 -35.78 -1.64
CA ASP A 52 -0.66 -36.53 -2.34
C ASP A 52 -1.27 -37.53 -3.33
N ILE A 53 -0.70 -37.58 -4.53
CA ILE A 53 -1.04 -38.59 -5.53
C ILE A 53 -0.32 -39.90 -5.23
N PRO A 54 -0.91 -41.06 -5.59
CA PRO A 54 -0.21 -42.34 -5.49
C PRO A 54 1.06 -42.34 -6.35
N THR A 55 2.19 -42.65 -5.73
CA THR A 55 3.51 -42.67 -6.39
C THR A 55 4.23 -43.98 -6.07
N GLN A 56 4.99 -44.50 -7.03
CA GLN A 56 5.93 -45.60 -6.80
C GLN A 56 7.35 -45.07 -6.96
N THR A 57 7.95 -44.65 -5.84
CA THR A 57 9.34 -44.16 -5.80
C THR A 57 10.32 -45.26 -6.15
N GLN A 58 11.33 -44.93 -6.95
CA GLN A 58 12.35 -45.85 -7.44
C GLN A 58 13.64 -45.65 -6.63
N GLU A 59 13.68 -46.24 -5.43
CA GLU A 59 14.80 -46.08 -4.48
C GLU A 59 16.14 -46.63 -5.02
N GLN A 60 16.08 -47.55 -5.98
CA GLN A 60 17.26 -48.12 -6.64
C GLN A 60 17.95 -47.15 -7.61
N LEU A 61 17.26 -46.10 -8.07
CA LEU A 61 17.85 -45.09 -8.94
C LEU A 61 18.58 -44.02 -8.12
N PRO A 62 19.76 -43.55 -8.56
CA PRO A 62 20.43 -42.45 -7.88
C PRO A 62 19.55 -41.19 -7.93
N LYS A 63 19.48 -40.45 -6.82
CA LYS A 63 18.68 -39.22 -6.76
C LYS A 63 19.14 -38.23 -7.82
N SER A 64 18.19 -37.68 -8.56
CA SER A 64 18.44 -36.54 -9.44
C SER A 64 18.58 -35.28 -8.59
N ARG A 65 19.28 -34.25 -9.09
CA ARG A 65 19.43 -32.99 -8.36
C ARG A 65 19.18 -31.81 -9.28
N VAL A 66 18.49 -30.81 -8.77
CA VAL A 66 18.43 -29.48 -9.37
C VAL A 66 19.10 -28.48 -8.45
N ARG A 67 19.96 -27.66 -9.03
CA ARG A 67 20.70 -26.62 -8.33
C ARG A 67 20.12 -25.27 -8.74
N LEU A 68 19.55 -24.53 -7.78
CA LEU A 68 19.18 -23.13 -7.98
C LEU A 68 20.42 -22.25 -7.88
N ASN A 69 21.20 -22.48 -6.83
CA ASN A 69 22.48 -21.86 -6.54
C ASN A 69 23.30 -22.83 -5.68
N GLU A 70 24.48 -22.41 -5.22
CA GLU A 70 25.38 -23.29 -4.45
C GLU A 70 24.82 -23.77 -3.10
N ARG A 71 23.87 -23.02 -2.51
CA ARG A 71 23.25 -23.34 -1.21
C ARG A 71 21.94 -24.12 -1.35
N GLU A 72 21.22 -23.87 -2.44
CA GLU A 72 19.89 -24.43 -2.69
C GLU A 72 19.98 -25.54 -3.75
N ILE A 73 20.29 -26.74 -3.27
CA ILE A 73 20.31 -27.98 -4.05
C ILE A 73 19.13 -28.84 -3.60
N TYR A 74 18.26 -29.17 -4.54
CA TYR A 74 17.09 -29.99 -4.28
C TYR A 74 17.32 -31.38 -4.86
N ASP A 75 17.29 -32.36 -3.96
CA ASP A 75 17.30 -33.77 -4.31
C ASP A 75 15.90 -34.20 -4.74
N LEU A 76 15.83 -34.92 -5.85
CA LEU A 76 14.60 -35.40 -6.47
C LEU A 76 14.66 -36.91 -6.62
N ASP A 77 13.60 -37.58 -6.20
CA ASP A 77 13.42 -39.01 -6.39
C ASP A 77 12.72 -39.28 -7.72
N TYR A 78 13.16 -40.32 -8.43
CA TYR A 78 12.43 -40.82 -9.59
C TYR A 78 11.20 -41.57 -9.10
N ALA A 79 10.03 -41.25 -9.65
CA ALA A 79 8.77 -41.86 -9.25
C ALA A 79 7.91 -42.19 -10.46
N ILE A 80 7.27 -43.36 -10.42
CA ILE A 80 6.25 -43.74 -11.38
C ILE A 80 4.91 -43.20 -10.88
N VAL A 81 4.19 -42.51 -11.75
CA VAL A 81 2.88 -41.91 -11.48
C VAL A 81 1.92 -42.22 -12.61
N LYS A 82 0.61 -42.20 -12.31
CA LYS A 82 -0.39 -42.31 -13.37
C LYS A 82 -0.52 -41.01 -14.14
N ALA A 83 -0.64 -41.10 -15.45
CA ALA A 83 -0.80 -39.99 -16.36
C ALA A 83 -1.95 -39.05 -15.95
N LYS A 84 -3.08 -39.62 -15.52
CA LYS A 84 -4.27 -38.85 -15.10
C LYS A 84 -4.08 -38.01 -13.82
N ASP A 85 -3.08 -38.32 -13.00
CA ASP A 85 -2.85 -37.67 -11.72
C ASP A 85 -1.92 -36.45 -11.85
N LEU A 86 -1.30 -36.28 -13.03
CA LEU A 86 -0.45 -35.15 -13.37
C LEU A 86 -1.27 -33.93 -13.80
N LYS A 87 -0.91 -32.77 -13.25
CA LYS A 87 -1.63 -31.50 -13.41
C LYS A 87 -0.69 -30.43 -14.00
N PRO A 88 -0.40 -30.46 -15.32
CA PRO A 88 0.32 -29.38 -15.96
C PRO A 88 -0.52 -28.09 -15.96
N SER A 89 0.12 -26.95 -15.73
CA SER A 89 -0.53 -25.64 -15.73
C SER A 89 0.05 -24.71 -16.81
N PHE A 90 -0.85 -23.98 -17.48
CA PHE A 90 -0.52 -23.01 -18.54
C PHE A 90 -1.07 -21.61 -18.28
N THR A 91 -1.76 -21.41 -17.17
CA THR A 91 -2.28 -20.10 -16.74
C THR A 91 -1.39 -19.53 -15.64
N THR A 92 -1.21 -18.22 -15.63
CA THR A 92 -0.43 -17.53 -14.57
C THR A 92 -1.07 -17.73 -13.21
N GLY A 93 -0.30 -18.28 -12.26
CA GLY A 93 -0.75 -18.63 -10.91
C GLY A 93 -0.29 -20.04 -10.49
N GLY A 94 -0.01 -20.24 -9.20
CA GLY A 94 0.50 -21.51 -8.68
C GLY A 94 1.95 -21.79 -9.12
N THR A 95 2.20 -22.99 -9.66
CA THR A 95 3.53 -23.43 -10.13
C THR A 95 3.91 -22.90 -11.53
N GLN A 96 3.00 -22.25 -12.26
CA GLN A 96 3.27 -21.72 -13.60
C GLN A 96 3.62 -20.23 -13.56
N LYS A 97 4.82 -19.89 -14.06
CA LYS A 97 5.36 -18.52 -14.09
C LYS A 97 5.34 -17.85 -15.47
N ARG A 98 4.91 -18.56 -16.53
CA ARG A 98 4.79 -18.01 -17.90
C ARG A 98 3.37 -17.56 -18.21
N THR A 99 3.23 -16.54 -19.05
CA THR A 99 1.96 -16.09 -19.67
C THR A 99 1.60 -16.83 -20.96
N ASP A 100 2.58 -17.40 -21.68
CA ASP A 100 2.36 -17.92 -23.04
C ASP A 100 2.62 -19.44 -23.17
N MET A 101 1.61 -20.17 -23.68
CA MET A 101 1.70 -21.59 -24.03
C MET A 101 2.26 -21.78 -25.45
N ASN A 102 3.24 -22.66 -25.63
CA ASN A 102 3.77 -23.00 -26.95
C ASN A 102 3.15 -24.30 -27.49
N GLU A 103 2.11 -24.17 -28.32
CA GLU A 103 1.42 -25.31 -28.92
C GLU A 103 2.29 -26.14 -29.86
N GLU A 104 3.19 -25.50 -30.61
CA GLU A 104 4.08 -26.20 -31.56
C GLU A 104 5.05 -27.13 -30.82
N GLN A 105 5.59 -26.66 -29.68
CA GLN A 105 6.46 -27.46 -28.84
C GLN A 105 5.73 -28.67 -28.26
N ILE A 106 4.48 -28.49 -27.78
CA ILE A 106 3.65 -29.60 -27.29
C ILE A 106 3.40 -30.62 -28.41
N LYS A 107 3.00 -30.15 -29.60
CA LYS A 107 2.75 -31.02 -30.77
C LYS A 107 4.01 -31.76 -31.23
N SER A 108 5.16 -31.10 -31.15
CA SER A 108 6.45 -31.71 -31.47
C SER A 108 6.75 -32.86 -30.51
N ILE A 109 6.55 -32.67 -29.20
CA ILE A 109 6.77 -33.71 -28.19
C ILE A 109 5.76 -34.85 -28.33
N SER A 110 4.49 -34.55 -28.57
CA SER A 110 3.43 -35.56 -28.69
C SER A 110 3.62 -36.47 -29.91
N ASN A 111 4.05 -35.90 -31.05
CA ASN A 111 4.10 -36.59 -32.34
C ASN A 111 5.49 -37.12 -32.69
N ASN A 112 6.55 -36.45 -32.22
CA ASN A 112 7.95 -36.72 -32.58
C ASN A 112 8.85 -36.70 -31.32
N PHE A 113 8.48 -37.49 -30.30
CA PHE A 113 9.26 -37.60 -29.08
C PHE A 113 10.71 -38.03 -29.36
N ASP A 114 11.68 -37.26 -28.85
CA ASP A 114 13.11 -37.53 -28.97
C ASP A 114 13.73 -37.76 -27.58
N PRO A 115 14.07 -39.01 -27.22
CA PRO A 115 14.69 -39.38 -25.96
C PRO A 115 15.96 -38.57 -25.64
N LYS A 116 16.75 -38.21 -26.64
CA LYS A 116 18.05 -37.53 -26.45
C LYS A 116 17.90 -36.11 -25.93
N LYS A 117 16.72 -35.50 -26.09
CA LYS A 117 16.44 -34.14 -25.59
C LYS A 117 16.06 -34.11 -24.12
N ILE A 118 15.75 -35.26 -23.53
CA ILE A 118 15.19 -35.36 -22.18
C ILE A 118 16.05 -36.26 -21.29
N PHE A 119 16.51 -37.41 -21.76
CA PHE A 119 17.28 -38.30 -20.90
C PHE A 119 18.76 -37.95 -20.89
N GLY A 120 19.34 -37.85 -19.69
CA GLY A 120 20.77 -37.60 -19.49
C GLY A 120 21.21 -36.13 -19.62
N SER A 121 20.28 -35.20 -19.87
CA SER A 121 20.55 -33.76 -19.93
C SER A 121 20.79 -33.13 -18.54
N GLY A 122 20.26 -33.76 -17.48
CA GLY A 122 20.41 -33.29 -16.10
C GLY A 122 19.64 -31.99 -15.79
N GLY A 123 19.67 -31.56 -14.53
CA GLY A 123 19.09 -30.28 -14.10
C GLY A 123 17.59 -30.15 -14.45
N PHE A 124 17.16 -28.97 -14.91
CA PHE A 124 15.78 -28.71 -15.32
C PHE A 124 15.42 -29.31 -16.71
N GLU A 125 16.42 -29.75 -17.48
CA GLU A 125 16.25 -30.30 -18.84
C GLU A 125 15.94 -31.78 -18.87
N ASP A 126 16.18 -32.48 -17.78
CA ASP A 126 15.84 -33.89 -17.60
C ASP A 126 14.32 -34.08 -17.37
N LEU A 127 13.87 -35.30 -17.06
CA LEU A 127 12.47 -35.67 -16.78
C LEU A 127 11.71 -34.61 -15.96
N PRO A 128 10.42 -34.37 -16.20
CA PRO A 128 9.70 -33.27 -15.53
C PRO A 128 9.70 -33.38 -13.99
N ILE A 129 9.67 -32.23 -13.32
CA ILE A 129 9.64 -32.13 -11.86
C ILE A 129 8.22 -31.81 -11.42
N VAL A 130 7.69 -32.64 -10.52
CA VAL A 130 6.29 -32.62 -10.09
C VAL A 130 6.22 -32.62 -8.56
N LEU A 131 5.30 -31.84 -7.99
CA LEU A 131 4.97 -31.88 -6.57
C LEU A 131 4.28 -33.20 -6.19
N ASN A 132 4.26 -33.50 -4.90
CA ASN A 132 3.63 -34.69 -4.35
C ASN A 132 2.13 -34.79 -4.68
N ASP A 133 1.47 -33.68 -5.01
CA ASP A 133 0.04 -33.61 -5.37
C ASP A 133 -0.25 -33.64 -6.88
N GLY A 134 0.80 -33.86 -7.70
CA GLY A 134 0.72 -33.94 -9.15
C GLY A 134 0.89 -32.62 -9.90
N GLN A 135 0.99 -31.48 -9.21
CA GLN A 135 1.26 -30.19 -9.87
C GLN A 135 2.68 -30.15 -10.46
N VAL A 136 2.80 -29.69 -11.71
CA VAL A 136 4.11 -29.66 -12.40
C VAL A 136 4.85 -28.35 -12.08
N ILE A 137 6.06 -28.47 -11.54
CA ILE A 137 6.95 -27.33 -11.22
C ILE A 137 7.81 -26.97 -12.42
N ALA A 138 8.38 -27.98 -13.09
CA ALA A 138 9.27 -27.80 -14.22
C ALA A 138 8.93 -28.79 -15.34
N GLY A 139 8.70 -28.28 -16.55
CA GLY A 139 8.38 -29.10 -17.71
C GLY A 139 6.90 -29.23 -18.05
N ASN A 140 6.07 -28.20 -17.81
CA ASN A 140 4.65 -28.17 -18.20
C ASN A 140 4.39 -28.62 -19.65
N HIS A 141 5.13 -28.06 -20.63
CA HIS A 141 5.01 -28.47 -22.04
C HIS A 141 5.40 -29.94 -22.29
N ARG A 142 6.37 -30.48 -21.53
CA ARG A 142 6.79 -31.87 -21.64
C ARG A 142 5.73 -32.82 -21.12
N ILE A 143 5.20 -32.56 -19.93
CA ILE A 143 4.11 -33.36 -19.36
C ILE A 143 2.90 -33.32 -20.30
N GLN A 144 2.48 -32.14 -20.78
CA GLN A 144 1.35 -32.05 -21.70
C GLN A 144 1.59 -32.79 -23.02
N GLY A 145 2.81 -32.75 -23.57
CA GLY A 145 3.17 -33.54 -24.74
C GLY A 145 3.16 -35.05 -24.47
N MET A 146 3.65 -35.48 -23.29
CA MET A 146 3.66 -36.88 -22.83
C MET A 146 2.26 -37.44 -22.63
N LEU A 147 1.35 -36.66 -22.04
CA LEU A 147 -0.06 -37.01 -21.88
C LEU A 147 -0.77 -37.19 -23.23
N ASN A 148 -0.28 -36.51 -24.27
CA ASN A 148 -0.84 -36.54 -25.63
C ASN A 148 -0.05 -37.43 -26.60
N PHE A 149 0.79 -38.34 -26.11
CA PHE A 149 1.63 -39.16 -26.99
C PHE A 149 0.83 -39.92 -28.04
N THR A 150 1.29 -39.81 -29.29
CA THR A 150 0.89 -40.76 -30.33
C THR A 150 1.41 -42.17 -29.99
N PRO A 151 0.80 -43.25 -30.52
CA PRO A 151 1.31 -44.61 -30.30
C PRO A 151 2.80 -44.76 -30.63
N LYS A 152 3.28 -44.04 -31.66
CA LYS A 152 4.69 -44.00 -32.04
C LYS A 152 5.55 -43.37 -30.95
N SER A 153 5.20 -42.17 -30.49
CA SER A 153 5.93 -41.47 -29.43
C SER A 153 5.91 -42.25 -28.11
N ARG A 154 4.77 -42.87 -27.77
CA ARG A 154 4.63 -43.71 -26.58
C ARG A 154 5.58 -44.89 -26.63
N TYR A 155 5.63 -45.61 -27.76
CA TYR A 155 6.56 -46.72 -27.96
C TYR A 155 8.02 -46.28 -27.80
N ILE A 156 8.40 -45.13 -28.38
CA ILE A 156 9.76 -44.58 -28.25
C ILE A 156 10.07 -44.23 -26.79
N TYR A 157 9.13 -43.62 -26.08
CA TYR A 157 9.26 -43.29 -24.66
C TYR A 157 9.44 -44.55 -23.79
N ASP A 158 8.56 -45.54 -23.92
CA ASP A 158 8.62 -46.78 -23.13
C ASP A 158 9.93 -47.54 -23.38
N LYS A 159 10.36 -47.61 -24.65
CA LYS A 159 11.65 -48.21 -25.03
C LYS A 159 12.82 -47.48 -24.35
N ALA A 160 12.82 -46.15 -24.39
CA ALA A 160 13.88 -45.36 -23.78
C ALA A 160 13.89 -45.47 -22.24
N ILE A 161 12.74 -45.52 -21.58
CA ILE A 161 12.67 -45.73 -20.12
C ILE A 161 13.26 -47.09 -19.74
N LYS A 162 12.93 -48.15 -20.49
CA LYS A 162 13.49 -49.49 -20.28
C LYS A 162 15.01 -49.53 -20.50
N GLU A 163 15.50 -48.84 -21.53
CA GLU A 163 16.93 -48.81 -21.87
C GLU A 163 17.76 -47.99 -20.85
N TYR A 164 17.28 -46.80 -20.45
CA TYR A 164 18.03 -45.89 -19.58
C TYR A 164 17.85 -46.15 -18.08
N TYR A 165 16.63 -46.52 -17.66
CA TYR A 165 16.28 -46.65 -16.24
C TYR A 165 15.97 -48.08 -15.81
N HIS A 166 15.93 -49.04 -16.75
CA HIS A 166 15.59 -50.44 -16.49
C HIS A 166 14.22 -50.63 -15.82
N ILE A 167 13.25 -49.80 -16.21
CA ILE A 167 11.88 -49.81 -15.71
C ILE A 167 10.93 -50.20 -16.85
N ASP A 168 10.00 -51.10 -16.57
CA ASP A 168 8.87 -51.41 -17.44
C ASP A 168 7.63 -50.65 -16.95
N LEU A 169 7.15 -49.71 -17.77
CA LEU A 169 5.97 -48.88 -17.46
C LEU A 169 4.68 -49.50 -17.99
N LYS A 170 3.57 -49.34 -17.26
CA LYS A 170 2.22 -49.61 -17.81
C LYS A 170 1.78 -48.49 -18.76
N PRO A 171 0.80 -48.75 -19.66
CA PRO A 171 0.36 -47.76 -20.66
C PRO A 171 -0.15 -46.43 -20.08
N ASP A 172 -0.66 -46.43 -18.84
CA ASP A 172 -1.16 -45.24 -18.15
C ASP A 172 -0.13 -44.63 -17.17
N GLU A 173 1.11 -45.11 -17.17
CA GLU A 173 2.17 -44.67 -16.27
C GLU A 173 3.21 -43.79 -16.98
N LEU A 174 3.80 -42.86 -16.24
CA LEU A 174 4.92 -42.01 -16.63
C LEU A 174 5.96 -41.97 -15.50
N LEU A 175 7.23 -41.89 -15.87
CA LEU A 175 8.34 -41.65 -14.94
C LEU A 175 8.59 -40.13 -14.82
N VAL A 176 8.54 -39.63 -13.59
CA VAL A 176 8.77 -38.21 -13.24
C VAL A 176 9.78 -38.08 -12.10
N ARG A 177 10.18 -36.85 -11.80
CA ARG A 177 11.02 -36.52 -10.63
C ARG A 177 10.19 -35.77 -9.60
N ILE A 178 10.22 -36.21 -8.35
CA ILE A 178 9.45 -35.60 -7.24
C ILE A 178 10.44 -35.15 -6.16
N PRO A 179 10.28 -33.96 -5.56
CA PRO A 179 11.09 -33.54 -4.42
C PRO A 179 11.13 -34.59 -3.31
N ASN A 180 12.33 -34.94 -2.84
CA ASN A 180 12.51 -35.94 -1.78
C ASN A 180 11.91 -35.53 -0.43
N LYS A 181 11.60 -34.24 -0.28
CA LYS A 181 10.97 -33.61 0.87
C LYS A 181 9.89 -32.68 0.38
N ARG A 182 8.84 -32.49 1.18
CA ARG A 182 7.83 -31.48 0.89
C ARG A 182 8.46 -30.10 0.94
N LEU A 183 8.33 -29.39 -0.17
CA LEU A 183 8.82 -28.03 -0.34
C LEU A 183 7.80 -27.03 0.21
N ASN A 184 8.28 -25.95 0.79
CA ASN A 184 7.45 -24.81 1.18
C ASN A 184 7.17 -23.91 -0.04
N ASN A 185 6.21 -22.98 0.09
CA ASN A 185 5.81 -22.11 -1.02
C ASN A 185 6.98 -21.32 -1.63
N THR A 186 7.95 -20.88 -0.82
CA THR A 186 9.13 -20.15 -1.31
C THR A 186 9.99 -21.04 -2.20
N GLU A 187 10.29 -22.25 -1.73
CA GLU A 187 11.08 -23.24 -2.48
C GLU A 187 10.40 -23.64 -3.80
N ILE A 188 9.07 -23.86 -3.78
CA ILE A 188 8.30 -24.21 -4.97
C ILE A 188 8.34 -23.08 -6.01
N ASN A 189 8.09 -21.85 -5.55
CA ASN A 189 8.10 -20.68 -6.43
C ASN A 189 9.48 -20.43 -7.04
N ASN A 190 10.55 -20.63 -6.26
CA ASN A 190 11.93 -20.45 -6.72
C ASN A 190 12.33 -21.53 -7.73
N LEU A 191 11.98 -22.79 -7.49
CA LEU A 191 12.16 -23.88 -8.47
C LEU A 191 11.40 -23.64 -9.77
N ALA A 192 10.14 -23.19 -9.67
CA ALA A 192 9.33 -22.87 -10.83
C ALA A 192 9.94 -21.74 -11.66
N ALA A 193 10.39 -20.67 -11.00
CA ALA A 193 11.06 -19.54 -11.65
C ALA A 193 12.37 -19.96 -12.34
N SER A 194 13.26 -20.65 -11.65
CA SER A 194 14.56 -21.06 -12.17
C SER A 194 14.51 -22.16 -13.22
N SER A 195 13.42 -22.94 -13.29
CA SER A 195 13.21 -23.85 -14.42
C SER A 195 13.15 -23.15 -15.79
N ASN A 196 13.00 -21.82 -15.80
CA ASN A 196 13.02 -20.98 -16.99
C ASN A 196 14.37 -20.29 -17.26
N GLN A 197 15.39 -20.53 -16.41
CA GLN A 197 16.69 -19.86 -16.49
C GLN A 197 17.40 -20.18 -17.81
N GLY A 198 17.79 -19.14 -18.58
CA GLY A 198 18.44 -19.28 -19.89
C GLY A 198 17.48 -19.54 -21.07
N ARG A 199 16.17 -19.58 -20.82
CA ARG A 199 15.09 -19.72 -21.83
C ARG A 199 14.06 -18.62 -21.65
N PHE A 200 14.55 -17.39 -21.50
CA PHE A 200 13.72 -16.22 -21.26
C PHE A 200 13.06 -15.80 -22.57
N ASN A 201 11.73 -15.85 -22.59
CA ASN A 201 10.95 -15.31 -23.71
C ASN A 201 10.73 -13.79 -23.54
N SER A 202 11.06 -13.25 -22.36
CA SER A 202 10.84 -11.85 -22.01
C SER A 202 11.80 -11.35 -20.92
N GLU A 203 11.96 -10.03 -20.80
CA GLU A 203 12.78 -9.38 -19.76
C GLU A 203 12.26 -9.63 -18.35
N SER A 204 10.94 -9.73 -18.22
CA SER A 204 10.27 -10.05 -16.98
C SER A 204 10.64 -11.45 -16.48
N ASP A 205 10.66 -12.45 -17.37
CA ASP A 205 11.06 -13.81 -17.01
C ASP A 205 12.51 -13.86 -16.51
N HIS A 206 13.38 -13.10 -17.17
CA HIS A 206 14.77 -12.96 -16.77
C HIS A 206 14.89 -12.33 -15.38
N ALA A 207 14.21 -11.22 -15.13
CA ALA A 207 14.23 -10.53 -13.85
C ALA A 207 13.68 -11.40 -12.69
N ILE A 208 12.63 -12.19 -12.94
CA ILE A 208 12.07 -13.14 -11.95
C ILE A 208 13.08 -14.23 -11.62
N ALA A 209 13.70 -14.86 -12.63
CA ALA A 209 14.65 -15.94 -12.41
C ALA A 209 15.90 -15.44 -11.67
N VAL A 210 16.42 -14.27 -12.04
CA VAL A 210 17.55 -13.62 -11.39
C VAL A 210 17.23 -13.28 -9.94
N LEU A 211 16.07 -12.68 -9.66
CA LEU A 211 15.66 -12.37 -8.29
C LEU A 211 15.49 -13.64 -7.44
N SER A 212 14.91 -14.70 -8.01
CA SER A 212 14.76 -15.99 -7.32
C SER A 212 16.11 -16.63 -7.00
N HIS A 213 17.08 -16.53 -7.93
CA HIS A 213 18.43 -17.06 -7.73
C HIS A 213 19.17 -16.38 -6.57
N TYR A 214 19.04 -15.06 -6.41
CA TYR A 214 19.76 -14.28 -5.39
C TYR A 214 18.95 -14.00 -4.11
N GLU A 215 17.69 -14.45 -4.00
CA GLU A 215 16.78 -14.13 -2.88
C GLU A 215 17.41 -14.37 -1.50
N ALA A 216 18.04 -15.53 -1.29
CA ALA A 216 18.64 -15.87 0.00
C ALA A 216 19.72 -14.86 0.41
N LYS A 217 20.57 -14.45 -0.55
CA LYS A 217 21.66 -13.49 -0.32
C LYS A 217 21.16 -12.06 -0.16
N LEU A 218 20.07 -11.70 -0.84
CA LEU A 218 19.44 -10.39 -0.71
C LEU A 218 18.87 -10.17 0.70
N LYS A 219 18.32 -11.20 1.33
CA LYS A 219 17.84 -11.14 2.73
C LYS A 219 18.98 -10.99 3.75
N GLU A 220 20.17 -11.46 3.40
CA GLU A 220 21.39 -11.36 4.21
C GLU A 220 22.21 -10.08 3.90
N LEU A 221 21.81 -9.30 2.89
CA LEU A 221 22.58 -8.16 2.41
C LEU A 221 22.63 -7.05 3.48
N GLU A 222 23.82 -6.49 3.69
CA GLU A 222 24.00 -5.36 4.60
C GLU A 222 23.15 -4.16 4.18
N ASN A 223 22.67 -3.41 5.17
CA ASN A 223 21.85 -2.22 4.94
C ASN A 223 22.63 -1.07 4.27
N LYS A 224 23.96 -1.07 4.32
CA LYS A 224 24.82 -0.01 3.78
C LYS A 224 25.97 -0.60 2.97
N LEU A 225 26.09 -0.17 1.73
CA LEU A 225 27.11 -0.60 0.77
C LEU A 225 28.03 0.59 0.44
N ASP A 226 29.18 0.67 1.11
CA ASP A 226 30.10 1.81 0.98
C ASP A 226 30.91 1.75 -0.31
N ALA A 227 30.79 2.77 -1.16
CA ALA A 227 31.48 2.84 -2.44
C ALA A 227 31.82 4.28 -2.85
N ASP A 228 33.02 4.48 -3.40
CA ASP A 228 33.46 5.78 -3.91
C ASP A 228 33.05 6.06 -5.35
N SER A 229 32.63 5.03 -6.09
CA SER A 229 32.19 5.15 -7.48
C SER A 229 31.11 4.13 -7.82
N ILE A 230 30.35 4.41 -8.88
CA ILE A 230 29.35 3.50 -9.44
C ILE A 230 29.94 2.14 -9.84
N TYR A 231 31.18 2.12 -10.34
CA TYR A 231 31.87 0.88 -10.70
C TYR A 231 32.21 0.04 -9.47
N SER A 232 32.68 0.67 -8.38
CA SER A 232 32.92 -0.03 -7.12
C SER A 232 31.61 -0.56 -6.53
N LEU A 233 30.57 0.28 -6.51
CA LEU A 233 29.28 -0.06 -5.91
C LEU A 233 28.65 -1.30 -6.55
N LYS A 234 28.53 -1.34 -7.88
CA LYS A 234 27.94 -2.50 -8.55
C LYS A 234 28.74 -3.79 -8.35
N ASN A 235 30.07 -3.67 -8.23
CA ASN A 235 30.94 -4.81 -7.91
C ASN A 235 30.80 -5.25 -6.44
N ILE A 236 30.57 -4.33 -5.50
CA ILE A 236 30.29 -4.65 -4.10
C ILE A 236 28.97 -5.40 -3.98
N VAL A 237 27.91 -4.94 -4.67
CA VAL A 237 26.63 -5.67 -4.75
C VAL A 237 26.87 -7.09 -5.28
N ALA A 238 27.58 -7.22 -6.41
CA ALA A 238 27.86 -8.51 -7.01
C ALA A 238 28.66 -9.43 -6.09
N LYS A 239 29.69 -8.92 -5.40
CA LYS A 239 30.50 -9.69 -4.45
C LYS A 239 29.69 -10.16 -3.23
N ASN A 240 28.82 -9.31 -2.69
CA ASN A 240 27.98 -9.67 -1.54
C ASN A 240 26.92 -10.71 -1.90
N LEU A 241 26.34 -10.59 -3.10
CA LEU A 241 25.33 -11.53 -3.60
C LEU A 241 25.93 -12.81 -4.20
N ASN A 242 27.26 -12.86 -4.37
CA ASN A 242 27.92 -14.04 -4.88
C ASN A 242 27.81 -15.22 -3.89
N PHE A 243 27.45 -16.39 -4.40
CA PHE A 243 27.36 -17.61 -3.61
C PHE A 243 28.73 -18.25 -3.39
N ASP A 244 29.60 -18.23 -4.41
CA ASP A 244 30.94 -18.83 -4.36
C ASP A 244 32.02 -17.77 -4.57
N LYS A 245 32.90 -17.59 -3.57
CA LYS A 245 34.05 -16.68 -3.65
C LYS A 245 35.05 -17.03 -4.75
N ALA A 246 35.07 -18.27 -5.25
CA ALA A 246 35.97 -18.72 -6.31
C ALA A 246 35.46 -18.41 -7.73
N THR A 247 34.18 -18.07 -7.90
CA THR A 247 33.59 -17.69 -9.20
C THR A 247 33.58 -16.18 -9.41
N HIS A 248 33.66 -15.75 -10.66
CA HIS A 248 33.53 -14.34 -11.00
C HIS A 248 32.06 -13.89 -10.78
N PRO A 249 31.80 -12.88 -9.93
CA PRO A 249 30.43 -12.43 -9.67
C PRO A 249 29.74 -11.92 -10.94
N ASN A 250 28.49 -12.31 -11.16
CA ASN A 250 27.69 -11.74 -12.25
C ASN A 250 27.14 -10.37 -11.84
N VAL A 251 27.83 -9.32 -12.29
CA VAL A 251 27.54 -7.94 -11.89
C VAL A 251 26.15 -7.49 -12.35
N THR A 252 25.76 -7.78 -13.58
CA THR A 252 24.48 -7.33 -14.14
C THR A 252 23.31 -7.97 -13.40
N ASP A 253 23.30 -9.28 -13.26
CA ASP A 253 22.17 -10.00 -12.67
C ASP A 253 22.06 -9.74 -11.18
N SER A 254 23.19 -9.66 -10.46
CA SER A 254 23.19 -9.33 -9.03
C SER A 254 22.54 -7.96 -8.75
N ASN A 255 22.89 -6.95 -9.57
CA ASN A 255 22.33 -5.61 -9.41
C ASN A 255 20.88 -5.53 -9.89
N LEU A 256 20.51 -6.27 -10.95
CA LEU A 256 19.11 -6.39 -11.38
C LEU A 256 18.27 -7.02 -10.28
N ALA A 257 18.76 -8.08 -9.63
CA ALA A 257 18.09 -8.72 -8.50
C ALA A 257 17.85 -7.73 -7.36
N LEU A 258 18.87 -6.97 -6.97
CA LEU A 258 18.76 -5.96 -5.90
C LEU A 258 17.76 -4.85 -6.26
N LEU A 259 17.78 -4.37 -7.50
CA LEU A 259 16.82 -3.37 -7.98
C LEU A 259 15.38 -3.91 -7.88
N MET A 260 15.15 -5.13 -8.36
CA MET A 260 13.82 -5.78 -8.31
C MET A 260 13.37 -6.08 -6.88
N TYR A 261 14.30 -6.43 -5.99
CA TYR A 261 14.01 -6.69 -4.57
C TYR A 261 13.51 -5.42 -3.84
N ASN A 262 14.07 -4.27 -4.18
CA ASN A 262 13.73 -2.98 -3.58
C ASN A 262 12.51 -2.29 -4.21
N MET A 263 12.00 -2.80 -5.33
CA MET A 263 10.82 -2.24 -6.01
C MET A 263 9.49 -2.79 -5.48
N PRO A 264 8.40 -1.98 -5.51
CA PRO A 264 7.09 -2.44 -5.12
C PRO A 264 6.51 -3.32 -6.24
N ARG A 265 5.86 -4.43 -5.86
CA ARG A 265 5.21 -5.34 -6.81
C ARG A 265 3.71 -5.03 -6.88
N THR A 266 3.24 -4.48 -7.99
CA THR A 266 1.79 -4.42 -8.31
C THR A 266 1.54 -5.01 -9.70
N LYS A 267 0.30 -5.38 -10.04
CA LYS A 267 -0.08 -5.98 -11.33
C LYS A 267 0.23 -5.12 -12.57
N THR A 268 0.75 -3.91 -12.39
CA THR A 268 1.14 -2.99 -13.48
C THR A 268 2.48 -2.29 -13.24
N GLN A 269 3.13 -2.52 -12.09
CA GLN A 269 4.37 -1.84 -11.65
C GLN A 269 5.36 -2.90 -11.13
N GLY A 270 6.62 -2.83 -11.58
CA GLY A 270 7.66 -3.81 -11.26
C GLY A 270 8.12 -4.61 -12.49
N ILE A 271 8.05 -5.94 -12.41
CA ILE A 271 8.64 -6.84 -13.42
C ILE A 271 8.02 -6.68 -14.82
N GLU A 272 6.69 -6.53 -14.92
CA GLU A 272 5.98 -6.36 -16.21
C GLU A 272 6.32 -5.02 -16.91
N LEU A 273 6.84 -4.05 -16.14
CA LEU A 273 7.28 -2.76 -16.65
C LEU A 273 8.37 -2.92 -17.72
N LEU A 274 9.32 -3.83 -17.48
CA LEU A 274 10.45 -4.08 -18.38
C LEU A 274 9.96 -4.58 -19.74
N ASN A 275 9.05 -5.56 -19.75
CA ASN A 275 8.46 -6.09 -20.99
C ASN A 275 7.70 -5.01 -21.77
N ARG A 276 6.88 -4.21 -21.08
CA ARG A 276 6.13 -3.13 -21.73
C ARG A 276 7.08 -2.16 -22.42
N TRP A 277 8.11 -1.68 -21.73
CA TRP A 277 9.05 -0.73 -22.32
C TRP A 277 9.96 -1.36 -23.37
N GLN A 278 10.40 -2.61 -23.19
CA GLN A 278 11.16 -3.30 -24.23
C GLN A 278 10.37 -3.35 -25.55
N LYS A 279 9.06 -3.62 -25.48
CA LYS A 279 8.17 -3.60 -26.65
C LYS A 279 8.03 -2.20 -27.26
N GLU A 280 7.79 -1.18 -26.44
CA GLU A 280 7.69 0.23 -26.89
C GLU A 280 9.00 0.76 -27.52
N PHE A 281 10.14 0.23 -27.10
CA PHE A 281 11.47 0.55 -27.62
C PHE A 281 12.00 -0.50 -28.62
N SER A 282 11.15 -1.33 -29.22
CA SER A 282 11.55 -2.32 -30.23
C SER A 282 12.38 -1.72 -31.39
N ASN A 283 12.10 -0.46 -31.76
CA ASN A 283 12.83 0.29 -32.79
C ASN A 283 14.04 1.08 -32.26
N ASP A 284 14.26 1.15 -30.95
CA ASP A 284 15.37 1.86 -30.29
C ASP A 284 15.82 1.15 -29.01
N ILE A 285 16.31 -0.08 -29.18
CA ILE A 285 16.75 -0.93 -28.07
C ILE A 285 17.91 -0.31 -27.28
N LYS A 286 18.71 0.56 -27.92
CA LYS A 286 19.83 1.25 -27.28
C LYS A 286 19.34 2.21 -26.20
N SER A 287 18.29 2.98 -26.48
CA SER A 287 17.69 3.87 -25.48
C SER A 287 17.02 3.09 -24.34
N TYR A 288 16.38 1.95 -24.63
CA TYR A 288 15.87 1.05 -23.60
C TYR A 288 16.99 0.57 -22.66
N GLU A 289 18.06 0.00 -23.22
CA GLU A 289 19.19 -0.50 -22.43
C GLU A 289 19.91 0.63 -21.68
N LYS A 290 19.95 1.84 -22.23
CA LYS A 290 20.51 3.02 -21.55
C LYS A 290 19.77 3.33 -20.24
N VAL A 291 18.44 3.40 -20.28
CA VAL A 291 17.62 3.66 -19.08
C VAL A 291 17.71 2.48 -18.11
N LYS A 292 17.50 1.25 -18.60
CA LYS A 292 17.58 0.04 -17.77
C LYS A 292 18.92 -0.05 -17.04
N LYS A 293 20.04 0.13 -17.74
CA LYS A 293 21.39 0.12 -17.16
C LYS A 293 21.61 1.24 -16.14
N MET A 294 21.04 2.43 -16.35
CA MET A 294 21.12 3.52 -15.37
C MET A 294 20.55 3.10 -14.01
N PHE A 295 19.38 2.44 -14.00
CA PHE A 295 18.74 1.95 -12.78
C PHE A 295 19.45 0.72 -12.20
N VAL A 296 19.79 -0.26 -13.05
CA VAL A 296 20.47 -1.49 -12.61
C VAL A 296 21.80 -1.15 -11.96
N ASP A 297 22.67 -0.36 -12.59
CA ASP A 297 23.96 0.00 -12.00
C ASP A 297 23.79 0.75 -10.66
N ASN A 298 22.69 1.49 -10.47
CA ASN A 298 22.37 2.24 -9.25
C ASN A 298 21.53 1.47 -8.22
N ALA A 299 21.34 0.15 -8.38
CA ALA A 299 20.58 -0.67 -7.43
C ALA A 299 21.09 -0.52 -5.99
N GLY A 300 22.41 -0.50 -5.81
CA GLY A 300 23.05 -0.25 -4.51
C GLY A 300 22.79 1.16 -3.96
N SER A 301 22.66 2.17 -4.83
CA SER A 301 22.40 3.56 -4.41
C SER A 301 20.99 3.67 -3.83
N PHE A 302 20.02 3.04 -4.50
CA PHE A 302 18.64 2.97 -4.01
C PHE A 302 18.54 2.17 -2.71
N HIS A 303 19.24 1.03 -2.63
CA HIS A 303 19.33 0.21 -1.41
C HIS A 303 19.85 1.04 -0.22
N ASN A 304 20.98 1.72 -0.42
CA ASN A 304 21.58 2.56 0.61
C ASN A 304 20.62 3.66 1.09
N LEU A 305 19.92 4.34 0.18
CA LEU A 305 18.97 5.40 0.54
C LEU A 305 17.73 4.89 1.26
N ILE A 306 17.21 3.72 0.88
CA ILE A 306 16.09 3.07 1.57
C ILE A 306 16.43 2.78 3.04
N HIS A 307 17.70 2.52 3.34
CA HIS A 307 18.19 2.20 4.68
C HIS A 307 19.02 3.33 5.34
N ASP A 308 19.07 4.53 4.75
CA ASP A 308 19.90 5.62 5.27
C ASP A 308 19.24 6.29 6.48
N MET A 309 19.83 6.10 7.66
CA MET A 309 19.38 6.72 8.91
C MET A 309 19.50 8.25 8.93
N ASN A 310 20.23 8.85 7.98
CA ASN A 310 20.24 10.30 7.80
C ASN A 310 18.95 10.82 7.16
N PHE A 311 18.22 9.96 6.42
CA PHE A 311 17.02 10.31 5.67
C PHE A 311 15.86 9.31 5.94
N PRO A 312 15.51 9.07 7.21
CA PRO A 312 14.61 7.97 7.59
C PRO A 312 13.17 8.11 7.06
N LYS A 313 12.78 9.30 6.59
CA LYS A 313 11.45 9.59 6.01
C LYS A 313 11.44 9.51 4.47
N VAL A 314 12.58 9.28 3.82
CA VAL A 314 12.70 9.15 2.36
C VAL A 314 12.46 7.69 1.95
N SER A 315 11.18 7.29 1.86
CA SER A 315 10.80 5.93 1.48
C SER A 315 10.80 5.73 -0.04
N LEU A 316 11.97 5.63 -0.67
CA LEU A 316 12.09 5.49 -2.13
C LEU A 316 11.51 4.19 -2.70
N ASN A 317 11.47 3.12 -1.90
CA ASN A 317 10.93 1.81 -2.30
C ASN A 317 9.53 1.92 -2.93
N ALA A 318 8.63 2.74 -2.39
CA ALA A 318 7.29 2.94 -2.94
C ALA A 318 7.25 3.63 -4.31
N TYR A 319 8.31 4.36 -4.68
CA TYR A 319 8.36 5.20 -5.87
C TYR A 319 9.22 4.62 -6.98
N LEU A 320 10.10 3.65 -6.70
CA LEU A 320 11.10 3.17 -7.67
C LEU A 320 10.49 2.70 -9.01
N SER A 321 9.38 1.96 -8.98
CA SER A 321 8.74 1.53 -10.24
C SER A 321 8.16 2.70 -11.03
N ASP A 322 7.58 3.70 -10.36
CA ASP A 322 7.05 4.90 -11.03
C ASP A 322 8.18 5.75 -11.60
N ILE A 323 9.28 5.90 -10.85
CA ILE A 323 10.47 6.64 -11.27
C ILE A 323 11.06 6.00 -12.53
N MET A 324 11.17 4.67 -12.55
CA MET A 324 11.65 3.92 -13.70
C MET A 324 10.69 4.05 -14.89
N ASP A 325 9.38 3.93 -14.66
CA ASP A 325 8.35 4.10 -15.70
C ASP A 325 8.45 5.46 -16.38
N ARG A 326 8.50 6.53 -15.57
CA ARG A 326 8.58 7.90 -16.06
C ARG A 326 9.91 8.19 -16.73
N SER A 327 10.99 7.53 -16.33
CA SER A 327 12.28 7.66 -17.00
C SER A 327 12.25 7.11 -18.43
N PHE A 328 11.62 5.96 -18.64
CA PHE A 328 11.40 5.44 -19.98
C PHE A 328 10.45 6.32 -20.80
N ALA A 329 9.30 6.71 -20.22
CA ALA A 329 8.34 7.58 -20.89
C ALA A 329 8.95 8.91 -21.31
N ASN A 330 9.77 9.50 -20.44
CA ASN A 330 10.45 10.76 -20.73
C ASN A 330 11.39 10.64 -21.93
N LEU A 331 12.22 9.60 -21.94
CA LEU A 331 13.18 9.39 -23.03
C LEU A 331 12.47 9.04 -24.35
N LYS A 332 11.33 8.34 -24.29
CA LYS A 332 10.52 8.00 -25.47
C LYS A 332 9.79 9.20 -26.06
N ASN A 333 9.16 10.02 -25.21
CA ASN A 333 8.16 10.99 -25.65
C ASN A 333 8.72 12.40 -25.86
N TYR A 334 9.88 12.72 -25.31
CA TYR A 334 10.45 14.07 -25.39
C TYR A 334 11.86 14.04 -25.97
N GLN A 335 12.18 15.07 -26.76
CA GLN A 335 13.52 15.18 -27.34
C GLN A 335 14.54 15.75 -26.35
N THR A 336 14.08 16.58 -25.39
CA THR A 336 14.96 17.22 -24.41
C THR A 336 14.38 17.21 -23.00
N THR A 337 15.26 17.32 -21.99
CA THR A 337 14.85 17.53 -20.59
C THR A 337 13.98 18.78 -20.46
N SER A 338 14.37 19.87 -21.11
CA SER A 338 13.66 21.16 -21.01
C SER A 338 12.22 21.07 -21.50
N GLU A 339 12.00 20.36 -22.61
CA GLU A 339 10.66 20.10 -23.14
C GLU A 339 9.81 19.30 -22.14
N SER A 340 10.35 18.20 -21.63
CA SER A 340 9.62 17.35 -20.68
C SER A 340 9.27 18.08 -19.37
N LEU A 341 10.19 18.88 -18.83
CA LEU A 341 9.95 19.65 -17.62
C LEU A 341 8.98 20.81 -17.89
N LYS A 342 9.02 21.41 -19.08
CA LYS A 342 8.07 22.45 -19.48
C LYS A 342 6.67 21.87 -19.55
N ASP A 343 6.46 20.76 -20.25
CA ASP A 343 5.16 20.09 -20.35
C ASP A 343 4.63 19.69 -18.97
N LEU A 344 5.49 19.11 -18.13
CA LEU A 344 5.15 18.81 -16.73
C LEU A 344 4.77 20.06 -15.94
N SER A 345 5.54 21.14 -16.05
CA SER A 345 5.24 22.39 -15.36
C SER A 345 3.94 23.02 -15.85
N GLU A 346 3.63 22.89 -17.14
CA GLU A 346 2.39 23.37 -17.73
C GLU A 346 1.20 22.53 -17.27
N LYS A 347 1.36 21.21 -17.14
CA LYS A 347 0.36 20.33 -16.52
C LYS A 347 -0.01 20.80 -15.10
N PHE A 348 1.00 21.18 -14.30
CA PHE A 348 0.81 21.72 -12.94
C PHE A 348 0.48 23.22 -12.90
N TYR A 349 0.43 23.93 -14.04
CA TYR A 349 0.18 25.38 -14.09
C TYR A 349 -1.10 25.79 -14.86
N LYS A 350 -1.39 25.16 -16.00
CA LYS A 350 -2.50 25.52 -16.91
C LYS A 350 -3.84 24.95 -16.51
N THR A 351 -3.82 23.81 -15.84
CA THR A 351 -5.03 23.27 -15.28
C THR A 351 -5.37 24.16 -14.09
N SER A 352 -6.57 24.75 -14.05
CA SER A 352 -7.03 25.33 -12.78
C SER A 352 -6.89 24.25 -11.70
N SER A 353 -6.57 24.62 -10.47
CA SER A 353 -6.44 23.64 -9.38
C SER A 353 -7.68 22.73 -9.22
N LEU A 354 -8.82 23.07 -9.83
CA LEU A 354 -10.03 22.25 -9.93
C LEU A 354 -10.02 21.19 -11.05
N GLU A 355 -9.61 21.49 -12.28
CA GLU A 355 -9.72 20.53 -13.41
C GLU A 355 -8.66 19.40 -13.36
N MET A 356 -7.56 19.57 -12.60
CA MET A 356 -6.50 18.56 -12.43
C MET A 356 -7.02 17.31 -11.72
N PHE A 357 -8.03 17.48 -10.87
CA PHE A 357 -8.57 16.42 -10.03
C PHE A 357 -9.75 15.67 -10.65
N GLU A 358 -10.12 15.96 -11.90
CA GLU A 358 -11.18 15.21 -12.60
C GLU A 358 -10.62 14.28 -13.69
N LYS A 359 -9.53 14.64 -14.37
CA LYS A 359 -9.00 13.86 -15.50
C LYS A 359 -7.60 13.27 -15.23
N SER A 360 -7.56 12.19 -14.48
CA SER A 360 -6.52 11.17 -14.64
C SER A 360 -7.02 9.84 -14.11
N ASP A 361 -7.49 8.98 -15.01
CA ASP A 361 -7.71 7.55 -14.74
C ASP A 361 -6.37 6.78 -14.60
N GLN A 362 -5.28 7.48 -14.27
CA GLN A 362 -3.95 6.90 -14.09
C GLN A 362 -3.56 6.91 -12.61
N SER A 363 -3.20 5.71 -12.17
CA SER A 363 -2.93 5.27 -10.82
C SER A 363 -1.64 5.81 -10.19
N THR A 364 -0.98 6.83 -10.76
CA THR A 364 0.34 7.33 -10.30
C THR A 364 0.21 8.60 -9.46
N SER A 365 0.93 8.71 -8.34
CA SER A 365 0.95 9.90 -7.49
C SER A 365 1.52 11.13 -8.21
N ASP A 366 0.97 12.33 -8.00
CA ASP A 366 1.52 13.57 -8.59
C ASP A 366 3.00 13.79 -8.20
N ILE A 367 3.39 13.41 -6.97
CA ILE A 367 4.80 13.48 -6.56
C ILE A 367 5.65 12.44 -7.30
N SER A 368 5.11 11.27 -7.65
CA SER A 368 5.81 10.27 -8.46
C SER A 368 6.13 10.81 -9.86
N GLU A 369 5.25 11.63 -10.43
CA GLU A 369 5.49 12.24 -11.74
C GLU A 369 6.63 13.26 -11.72
N ILE A 370 6.65 14.13 -10.71
CA ILE A 370 7.71 15.13 -10.54
C ILE A 370 9.04 14.46 -10.19
N LEU A 371 9.04 13.53 -9.24
CA LEU A 371 10.21 12.77 -8.84
C LEU A 371 10.76 11.93 -10.00
N GLY A 372 9.89 11.21 -10.71
CA GLY A 372 10.26 10.43 -11.88
C GLY A 372 10.88 11.29 -12.97
N SER A 373 10.33 12.48 -13.23
CA SER A 373 10.89 13.43 -14.21
C SER A 373 12.21 14.05 -13.75
N ALA A 374 12.38 14.28 -12.45
CA ALA A 374 13.63 14.76 -11.86
C ALA A 374 14.77 13.74 -12.02
N VAL A 375 14.46 12.44 -11.95
CA VAL A 375 15.41 11.34 -12.21
C VAL A 375 15.60 11.09 -13.70
N ALA A 376 14.53 11.17 -14.50
CA ALA A 376 14.56 10.85 -15.93
C ALA A 376 15.63 11.63 -16.71
N ARG A 377 15.90 12.88 -16.31
CA ARG A 377 16.91 13.72 -16.96
C ARG A 377 18.31 13.11 -16.93
N PHE A 378 18.65 12.30 -15.91
CA PHE A 378 19.96 11.66 -15.81
C PHE A 378 20.20 10.67 -16.96
N ALA A 379 19.15 10.07 -17.52
CA ALA A 379 19.22 9.19 -18.68
C ALA A 379 19.78 9.88 -19.94
N ARG A 380 19.80 11.22 -19.97
CA ARG A 380 20.29 12.02 -21.10
C ARG A 380 21.76 12.42 -20.99
N PHE A 381 22.42 12.17 -19.86
CA PHE A 381 23.86 12.39 -19.72
C PHE A 381 24.65 11.36 -20.54
N ASP A 382 25.95 11.63 -20.74
CA ASP A 382 26.89 10.73 -21.42
C ASP A 382 27.07 9.43 -20.63
N ASP A 383 27.23 9.54 -19.31
CA ASP A 383 27.23 8.42 -18.36
C ASP A 383 26.07 8.57 -17.36
N PRO A 384 24.87 8.06 -17.70
CA PRO A 384 23.70 8.15 -16.83
C PRO A 384 23.90 7.47 -15.48
N SER A 385 24.57 6.32 -15.45
CA SER A 385 24.77 5.54 -14.25
C SER A 385 25.63 6.32 -13.25
N LYS A 386 26.73 6.92 -13.72
CA LYS A 386 27.57 7.79 -12.88
C LYS A 386 26.83 9.07 -12.46
N ALA A 387 26.15 9.73 -13.38
CA ALA A 387 25.45 10.99 -13.07
C ALA A 387 24.37 10.80 -12.00
N LEU A 388 23.60 9.72 -12.09
CA LEU A 388 22.61 9.36 -11.08
C LEU A 388 23.27 8.94 -9.76
N PHE A 389 24.36 8.16 -9.80
CA PHE A 389 25.10 7.77 -8.59
C PHE A 389 25.56 8.98 -7.78
N GLU A 390 26.14 9.98 -8.43
CA GLU A 390 26.58 11.20 -7.75
C GLU A 390 25.40 11.96 -7.12
N ALA A 391 24.24 12.00 -7.79
CA ALA A 391 23.04 12.61 -7.24
C ALA A 391 22.40 11.81 -6.09
N LEU A 392 22.66 10.50 -5.99
CA LEU A 392 22.10 9.64 -4.94
C LEU A 392 23.06 9.40 -3.78
N LYS A 393 24.32 9.87 -3.87
CA LYS A 393 25.31 9.71 -2.80
C LYS A 393 24.93 10.55 -1.57
N SER A 394 24.83 9.93 -0.40
CA SER A 394 24.38 10.57 0.86
C SER A 394 25.07 11.90 1.15
N ASP A 395 26.40 11.97 0.98
CA ASP A 395 27.16 13.21 1.21
C ASP A 395 26.81 14.32 0.21
N ASN A 396 26.57 13.97 -1.06
CA ASN A 396 26.17 14.93 -2.08
C ASN A 396 24.72 15.40 -1.87
N ILE A 397 23.85 14.55 -1.33
CA ILE A 397 22.50 14.93 -0.90
C ILE A 397 22.60 15.93 0.25
N LYS A 398 23.35 15.62 1.32
CA LYS A 398 23.57 16.54 2.45
C LYS A 398 24.12 17.89 1.99
N LYS A 399 25.09 17.87 1.07
CA LYS A 399 25.67 19.08 0.48
C LYS A 399 24.61 19.90 -0.28
N GLY A 400 23.87 19.27 -1.19
CA GLY A 400 22.86 19.98 -1.98
C GLY A 400 21.68 20.48 -1.14
N LEU A 401 21.25 19.72 -0.13
CA LEU A 401 20.21 20.18 0.80
C LEU A 401 20.59 21.47 1.51
N LYS A 402 21.87 21.62 1.89
CA LYS A 402 22.41 22.87 2.47
C LYS A 402 22.48 23.98 1.43
N GLU A 403 23.08 23.70 0.26
CA GLU A 403 23.26 24.69 -0.81
C GLU A 403 21.94 25.26 -1.33
N PHE A 404 20.91 24.43 -1.44
CA PHE A 404 19.57 24.83 -1.87
C PHE A 404 18.67 25.30 -0.73
N LYS A 405 19.21 25.43 0.49
CA LYS A 405 18.49 25.91 1.70
C LYS A 405 17.22 25.10 1.98
N ILE A 406 17.30 23.78 1.80
CA ILE A 406 16.20 22.84 2.08
C ILE A 406 16.29 22.34 3.52
N ALA A 407 17.49 21.92 3.95
CA ALA A 407 17.77 21.50 5.32
C ALA A 407 19.26 21.61 5.65
N ASP A 408 19.57 21.60 6.95
CA ASP A 408 20.93 21.57 7.46
C ASP A 408 21.12 20.41 8.46
N ALA A 409 22.34 20.26 8.98
CA ALA A 409 22.68 19.28 10.01
C ALA A 409 22.04 19.61 11.37
N THR A 410 21.82 20.90 11.65
CA THR A 410 21.20 21.38 12.88
C THR A 410 20.05 22.31 12.55
N LYS A 411 18.97 22.25 13.33
CA LYS A 411 17.88 23.20 13.20
C LYS A 411 18.38 24.62 13.46
N ASP A 412 18.00 25.56 12.60
CA ASP A 412 18.27 26.98 12.80
C ASP A 412 17.36 27.50 13.91
N MET A 413 17.98 27.96 15.01
CA MET A 413 17.26 28.48 16.18
C MET A 413 16.46 29.74 15.88
N PHE A 414 16.78 30.46 14.80
CA PHE A 414 16.14 31.70 14.39
C PHE A 414 15.11 31.50 13.27
N ASN A 415 15.06 30.32 12.65
CA ASN A 415 14.09 29.98 11.63
C ASN A 415 13.23 28.78 12.09
N PRO A 416 11.99 29.00 12.56
CA PRO A 416 11.13 27.94 13.06
C PRO A 416 10.78 26.87 12.01
N ASP A 417 10.84 27.24 10.72
CA ASP A 417 10.56 26.36 9.56
C ASP A 417 11.80 25.61 9.07
N SER A 418 12.97 25.82 9.69
CA SER A 418 14.19 25.09 9.31
C SER A 418 14.06 23.59 9.61
N LYS A 419 14.61 22.78 8.70
CA LYS A 419 14.61 21.32 8.78
C LYS A 419 16.02 20.77 9.03
N GLU A 420 16.07 19.67 9.77
CA GLU A 420 17.26 18.83 9.88
C GLU A 420 17.23 17.72 8.81
N PHE A 421 18.38 17.12 8.49
CA PHE A 421 18.44 16.01 7.54
C PHE A 421 17.49 14.86 7.86
N LYS A 422 17.35 14.51 9.14
CA LYS A 422 16.43 13.45 9.59
C LYS A 422 14.95 13.74 9.32
N ASP A 423 14.61 15.01 9.07
CA ASP A 423 13.24 15.47 8.84
C ASP A 423 12.88 15.58 7.35
N ILE A 424 13.86 15.41 6.46
CA ILE A 424 13.67 15.40 5.01
C ILE A 424 12.74 14.26 4.60
N ASP A 425 11.67 14.60 3.92
CA ASP A 425 10.72 13.65 3.33
C ASP A 425 10.93 13.50 1.81
N ILE A 426 10.01 12.78 1.14
CA ILE A 426 10.07 12.57 -0.31
C ILE A 426 9.91 13.86 -1.12
N TYR A 427 9.20 14.87 -0.61
CA TYR A 427 9.00 16.15 -1.30
C TYR A 427 10.28 16.99 -1.24
N ASP A 428 10.91 17.06 -0.07
CA ASP A 428 12.21 17.72 0.09
C ASP A 428 13.28 17.04 -0.79
N PHE A 429 13.29 15.70 -0.82
CA PHE A 429 14.18 14.94 -1.68
C PHE A 429 13.92 15.19 -3.19
N THR A 430 12.64 15.30 -3.58
CA THR A 430 12.25 15.65 -4.96
C THR A 430 12.73 17.04 -5.33
N HIS A 431 12.62 18.02 -4.43
CA HIS A 431 13.16 19.36 -4.64
C HIS A 431 14.68 19.32 -4.82
N TYR A 432 15.40 18.58 -3.97
CA TYR A 432 16.84 18.36 -4.15
C TYR A 432 17.15 17.75 -5.53
N LEU A 433 16.46 16.69 -5.95
CA LEU A 433 16.71 16.04 -7.24
C LEU A 433 16.36 16.91 -8.45
N LEU A 434 15.39 17.83 -8.32
CA LEU A 434 15.16 18.86 -9.34
C LEU A 434 16.36 19.80 -9.46
N MET A 435 17.11 20.05 -8.39
CA MET A 435 18.21 21.01 -8.37
C MET A 435 19.61 20.38 -8.48
N ALA A 436 19.76 19.07 -8.27
CA ALA A 436 21.07 18.41 -8.35
C ALA A 436 21.78 18.70 -9.69
N ASN A 437 23.10 18.92 -9.66
CA ASN A 437 23.88 19.32 -10.85
C ASN A 437 23.37 20.60 -11.56
N ARG A 438 22.68 21.51 -10.84
CA ARG A 438 22.29 22.84 -11.32
C ARG A 438 22.79 23.92 -10.36
N GLU A 439 22.89 25.14 -10.87
CA GLU A 439 23.26 26.30 -10.07
C GLU A 439 22.11 26.69 -9.12
N PRO A 440 22.38 27.00 -7.83
CA PRO A 440 21.35 27.39 -6.88
C PRO A 440 20.49 28.59 -7.31
N ASN A 441 21.04 29.48 -8.13
CA ASN A 441 20.40 30.70 -8.62
C ASN A 441 19.94 30.62 -10.09
N GLU A 442 19.79 29.41 -10.66
CA GLU A 442 19.33 29.25 -12.04
C GLU A 442 17.95 29.92 -12.24
N ASN A 443 17.88 30.94 -13.10
CA ASN A 443 16.63 31.63 -13.39
C ASN A 443 15.80 30.86 -14.40
N ASN A 444 15.19 29.76 -13.97
CA ASN A 444 14.38 28.89 -14.79
C ASN A 444 12.91 28.88 -14.29
N PRO A 445 11.97 29.59 -14.97
CA PRO A 445 10.58 29.68 -14.54
C PRO A 445 9.89 28.31 -14.42
N THR A 446 10.22 27.37 -15.31
CA THR A 446 9.70 26.01 -15.30
C THR A 446 10.08 25.28 -14.01
N LEU A 447 11.35 25.37 -13.60
CA LEU A 447 11.83 24.74 -12.37
C LEU A 447 11.23 25.39 -11.13
N LYS A 448 11.15 26.72 -11.10
CA LYS A 448 10.52 27.46 -10.00
C LYS A 448 9.08 26.99 -9.76
N ARG A 449 8.30 26.83 -10.84
CA ARG A 449 6.92 26.31 -10.77
C ARG A 449 6.84 24.88 -10.23
N LEU A 450 7.71 23.99 -10.70
CA LEU A 450 7.74 22.61 -10.20
C LEU A 450 8.14 22.53 -8.72
N ILE A 451 9.11 23.34 -8.30
CA ILE A 451 9.53 23.42 -6.89
C ILE A 451 8.39 23.95 -6.02
N GLU A 452 7.65 24.96 -6.50
CA GLU A 452 6.47 25.49 -5.81
C GLU A 452 5.37 24.42 -5.69
N ALA A 453 5.07 23.70 -6.78
CA ALA A 453 4.13 22.58 -6.76
C ALA A 453 4.51 21.51 -5.73
N VAL A 454 5.79 21.12 -5.67
CA VAL A 454 6.29 20.15 -4.67
C VAL A 454 6.08 20.68 -3.24
N LYS A 455 6.38 21.96 -2.98
CA LYS A 455 6.18 22.58 -1.66
C LYS A 455 4.72 22.64 -1.27
N ASP A 456 3.82 22.92 -2.21
CA ASP A 456 2.39 22.98 -1.92
C ASP A 456 1.81 21.59 -1.66
N MET A 457 2.20 20.58 -2.44
CA MET A 457 1.89 19.18 -2.14
C MET A 457 2.39 18.76 -0.75
N GLN A 458 3.60 19.18 -0.37
CA GLN A 458 4.15 18.90 0.95
C GLN A 458 3.31 19.52 2.07
N LYS A 459 3.02 20.83 2.00
CA LYS A 459 2.15 21.52 2.98
C LYS A 459 0.78 20.86 3.10
N GLU A 460 0.23 20.41 1.98
CA GLU A 460 -1.06 19.72 1.96
C GLU A 460 -0.99 18.32 2.56
N SER A 461 0.10 17.59 2.33
CA SER A 461 0.35 16.30 2.97
C SER A 461 0.45 16.45 4.49
N GLU A 462 1.12 17.50 4.98
CA GLU A 462 1.20 17.83 6.40
C GLU A 462 -0.15 18.23 6.98
N LYS A 463 -0.98 18.96 6.22
CA LYS A 463 -2.38 19.27 6.60
C LYS A 463 -3.26 18.01 6.64
N GLY A 464 -3.00 17.03 5.77
CA GLY A 464 -3.65 15.72 5.76
C GLY A 464 -3.19 14.82 6.91
N ILE A 465 -1.95 14.94 7.36
CA ILE A 465 -1.41 14.28 8.57
C ILE A 465 -1.91 14.97 9.85
N LYS A 466 -2.08 16.30 9.84
CA LYS A 466 -2.64 17.08 10.96
C LYS A 466 -4.17 17.03 11.05
N LYS A 467 -4.88 16.44 10.08
CA LYS A 467 -6.31 16.13 10.19
C LYS A 467 -6.53 14.66 10.56
N GLN A 468 -7.04 14.47 11.79
CA GLN A 468 -7.49 13.21 12.42
C GLN A 468 -6.39 12.21 12.83
N LYS A 469 -5.56 12.61 13.79
CA LYS A 469 -5.41 11.78 15.00
C LYS A 469 -6.05 12.55 16.15
N LEU A 470 -7.37 12.50 16.22
CA LEU A 470 -8.02 12.70 17.50
C LEU A 470 -7.54 11.51 18.33
N GLU A 471 -6.70 11.74 19.34
CA GLU A 471 -6.45 10.76 20.41
C GLU A 471 -7.72 10.65 21.25
N THR A 472 -8.77 10.17 20.62
CA THR A 472 -10.03 9.84 21.25
C THR A 472 -9.93 8.39 21.71
N PRO A 473 -10.42 8.07 22.91
CA PRO A 473 -10.37 6.71 23.43
C PRO A 473 -10.93 5.70 22.43
N SER A 474 -10.20 4.62 22.16
CA SER A 474 -10.63 3.56 21.22
C SER A 474 -11.98 2.95 21.62
N GLU A 475 -12.30 2.97 22.92
CA GLU A 475 -13.55 2.51 23.51
C GLU A 475 -14.77 3.32 23.05
N TRP A 476 -14.58 4.54 22.57
CA TRP A 476 -15.69 5.38 22.08
C TRP A 476 -16.20 4.94 20.71
N GLY A 477 -15.45 4.09 20.00
CA GLY A 477 -15.84 3.52 18.72
C GLY A 477 -15.71 4.50 17.54
N HIS A 478 -16.59 4.37 16.56
CA HIS A 478 -16.50 5.12 15.30
C HIS A 478 -16.87 6.61 15.48
N ASN A 479 -16.10 7.51 14.87
CA ASN A 479 -16.38 8.95 14.85
C ASN A 479 -17.26 9.31 13.63
N TYR A 480 -18.50 9.76 13.87
CA TYR A 480 -19.38 10.26 12.81
C TYR A 480 -19.07 11.72 12.51
N SER A 481 -17.92 11.96 11.88
CA SER A 481 -17.36 13.29 11.63
C SER A 481 -18.23 14.19 10.75
N GLU A 482 -19.17 13.62 10.00
CA GLU A 482 -20.14 14.33 9.18
C GLU A 482 -21.12 15.20 10.02
N PHE A 483 -21.25 14.93 11.33
CA PHE A 483 -22.08 15.71 12.25
C PHE A 483 -21.27 16.70 13.11
N LYS A 484 -20.03 17.02 12.72
CA LYS A 484 -19.23 18.04 13.40
C LYS A 484 -19.95 19.40 13.34
N ASN A 485 -20.01 20.10 14.47
CA ASN A 485 -20.75 21.34 14.68
C ASN A 485 -22.27 21.25 14.48
N ASP A 486 -22.82 20.05 14.28
CA ASP A 486 -24.26 19.80 14.24
C ASP A 486 -24.67 19.01 15.49
N GLY A 487 -24.86 19.72 16.60
CA GLY A 487 -25.17 19.11 17.89
C GLY A 487 -26.47 18.29 17.90
N LEU A 488 -27.50 18.71 17.16
CA LEU A 488 -28.75 17.97 17.05
C LEU A 488 -28.60 16.75 16.14
N GLY A 489 -27.92 16.89 15.00
CA GLY A 489 -27.59 15.76 14.14
C GLY A 489 -26.72 14.72 14.84
N ALA A 490 -25.75 15.15 15.66
CA ALA A 490 -24.92 14.27 16.48
C ALA A 490 -25.76 13.46 17.48
N ILE A 491 -26.70 14.11 18.18
CA ILE A 491 -27.63 13.42 19.10
C ILE A 491 -28.46 12.39 18.34
N ASN A 492 -29.07 12.79 17.22
CA ASN A 492 -29.91 11.90 16.42
C ASN A 492 -29.11 10.71 15.88
N LYS A 493 -27.88 10.95 15.42
CA LYS A 493 -27.02 9.89 14.90
C LYS A 493 -26.66 8.87 15.97
N LEU A 494 -26.28 9.35 17.16
CA LEU A 494 -25.92 8.45 18.26
C LEU A 494 -27.15 7.70 18.81
N LEU A 495 -28.35 8.28 18.77
CA LEU A 495 -29.59 7.58 19.10
C LEU A 495 -29.92 6.46 18.09
N GLU A 496 -29.66 6.70 16.79
CA GLU A 496 -29.83 5.73 15.72
C GLU A 496 -28.85 4.56 15.87
N THR A 497 -27.56 4.86 16.02
CA THR A 497 -26.50 3.85 15.99
C THR A 497 -26.26 3.17 17.32
N LYS A 498 -26.59 3.85 18.44
CA LYS A 498 -26.34 3.41 19.82
C LYS A 498 -24.89 2.98 20.10
N LYS A 499 -23.94 3.61 19.39
CA LYS A 499 -22.50 3.40 19.52
C LYS A 499 -21.75 4.54 18.83
N GLY A 500 -20.46 4.67 19.09
CA GLY A 500 -19.64 5.69 18.45
C GLY A 500 -19.70 7.03 19.18
N PHE A 501 -19.12 8.03 18.53
CA PHE A 501 -19.08 9.41 19.02
C PHE A 501 -19.02 10.41 17.86
N VAL A 502 -19.14 11.69 18.17
CA VAL A 502 -18.98 12.80 17.23
C VAL A 502 -17.98 13.78 17.83
N ALA A 503 -16.82 13.88 17.19
CA ALA A 503 -15.77 14.82 17.59
C ALA A 503 -16.17 16.26 17.22
N GLY A 504 -16.12 17.18 18.20
CA GLY A 504 -16.57 18.54 18.02
C GLY A 504 -18.04 18.63 17.62
N ALA A 505 -18.89 17.79 18.23
CA ALA A 505 -20.35 17.87 18.07
C ALA A 505 -20.87 19.27 18.40
N PHE A 506 -20.22 19.94 19.36
CA PHE A 506 -20.52 21.31 19.73
C PHE A 506 -19.23 22.15 19.75
N HIS A 507 -19.39 23.46 19.70
CA HIS A 507 -18.31 24.42 19.86
C HIS A 507 -18.73 25.52 20.82
N LYS A 508 -17.86 25.91 21.76
CA LYS A 508 -18.11 27.03 22.68
C LYS A 508 -16.86 27.87 22.84
N GLU A 509 -17.01 29.18 22.62
CA GLU A 509 -15.93 30.13 22.79
C GLU A 509 -15.33 30.04 24.21
N GLY A 510 -14.00 29.98 24.30
CA GLY A 510 -13.25 29.76 25.55
C GLY A 510 -13.19 28.30 26.05
N LEU A 511 -13.95 27.37 25.46
CA LEU A 511 -13.87 25.93 25.75
C LEU A 511 -13.40 25.08 24.57
N GLY A 512 -13.53 25.60 23.34
CA GLY A 512 -13.17 24.90 22.11
C GLY A 512 -14.23 23.89 21.67
N ASP A 513 -13.80 22.89 20.92
CA ASP A 513 -14.64 21.80 20.44
C ASP A 513 -15.02 20.87 21.61
N ILE A 514 -16.29 20.45 21.65
CA ILE A 514 -16.86 19.55 22.64
C ILE A 514 -17.42 18.32 21.94
N ASP A 515 -16.94 17.15 22.36
CA ASP A 515 -17.33 15.86 21.81
C ASP A 515 -18.63 15.34 22.46
N LEU A 516 -19.42 14.62 21.66
CA LEU A 516 -20.59 13.87 22.13
C LEU A 516 -20.35 12.38 21.91
N VAL A 517 -20.46 11.58 22.96
CA VAL A 517 -20.19 10.13 22.93
C VAL A 517 -21.46 9.39 23.29
N TRP A 518 -21.76 8.28 22.59
CA TRP A 518 -22.89 7.42 22.99
C TRP A 518 -22.72 6.93 24.43
N GLY A 519 -21.55 6.37 24.73
CA GLY A 519 -21.13 5.98 26.06
C GLY A 519 -21.77 4.67 26.53
N ASN A 520 -22.04 4.60 27.83
CA ASN A 520 -22.61 3.42 28.48
C ASN A 520 -23.43 3.82 29.72
N LYS A 521 -23.71 2.90 30.64
CA LYS A 521 -24.45 3.19 31.89
C LYS A 521 -23.77 4.23 32.79
N ASP A 522 -22.46 4.41 32.66
CA ASP A 522 -21.60 5.21 33.52
C ASP A 522 -21.23 6.58 32.92
N TYR A 523 -21.41 6.81 31.62
CA TYR A 523 -21.14 8.11 30.98
C TYR A 523 -21.82 8.28 29.62
N GLY A 524 -21.79 9.50 29.08
CA GLY A 524 -22.26 9.80 27.72
C GLY A 524 -23.78 9.89 27.58
N LEU A 525 -24.27 9.87 26.34
CA LEU A 525 -25.67 10.03 26.00
C LEU A 525 -26.55 8.92 26.59
N GLU A 526 -26.07 7.68 26.60
CA GLU A 526 -26.82 6.54 27.16
C GLU A 526 -27.08 6.73 28.67
N ARG A 527 -26.09 7.18 29.43
CA ARG A 527 -26.26 7.48 30.87
C ARG A 527 -27.28 8.58 31.09
N ILE A 528 -27.25 9.64 30.28
CA ILE A 528 -28.20 10.76 30.39
C ILE A 528 -29.61 10.23 30.24
N LEU A 529 -29.87 9.48 29.16
CA LEU A 529 -31.19 8.92 28.87
C LEU A 529 -31.67 8.00 30.00
N LYS A 530 -30.84 7.03 30.42
CA LYS A 530 -31.20 6.08 31.49
C LYS A 530 -31.48 6.76 32.84
N ARG A 531 -30.68 7.77 33.21
CA ARG A 531 -30.88 8.51 34.46
C ARG A 531 -32.15 9.34 34.43
N ARG A 532 -32.46 10.00 33.31
CA ARG A 532 -33.67 10.82 33.19
C ARG A 532 -34.93 9.96 33.10
N GLU A 533 -34.88 8.83 32.41
CA GLU A 533 -35.99 7.88 32.37
C GLU A 533 -36.29 7.34 33.79
N LYS A 534 -35.27 6.97 34.56
CA LYS A 534 -35.44 6.53 35.95
C LYS A 534 -36.02 7.64 36.83
N GLN A 535 -35.54 8.88 36.68
CA GLN A 535 -36.07 10.03 37.41
C GLN A 535 -37.56 10.25 37.11
N ALA A 536 -37.96 10.20 35.83
CA ALA A 536 -39.35 10.33 35.43
C ALA A 536 -40.22 9.19 35.99
N LYS A 537 -39.76 7.94 35.92
CA LYS A 537 -40.49 6.79 36.49
C LYS A 537 -40.68 6.92 38.00
N ASN A 538 -39.66 7.38 38.73
CA ASN A 538 -39.77 7.64 40.17
C ASN A 538 -40.80 8.74 40.49
N LYS A 539 -41.07 9.65 39.55
CA LYS A 539 -42.12 10.68 39.66
C LYS A 539 -43.49 10.19 39.18
N GLY A 540 -43.65 8.92 38.84
CA GLY A 540 -44.93 8.32 38.45
C GLY A 540 -45.28 8.40 36.96
N LEU A 541 -44.34 8.81 36.09
CA LEU A 541 -44.55 8.77 34.63
C LEU A 541 -44.52 7.31 34.12
N ASN A 542 -45.33 7.02 33.11
CA ASN A 542 -45.27 5.73 32.43
C ASN A 542 -44.01 5.59 31.56
N GLU A 543 -43.74 4.38 31.06
CA GLU A 543 -42.49 4.11 30.33
C GLU A 543 -42.30 4.97 29.08
N GLN A 544 -43.37 5.24 28.33
CA GLN A 544 -43.30 6.05 27.11
C GLN A 544 -43.02 7.52 27.44
N GLN A 545 -43.75 8.07 28.42
CA GLN A 545 -43.56 9.45 28.89
C GLN A 545 -42.16 9.65 29.50
N ALA A 546 -41.63 8.66 30.20
CA ALA A 546 -40.30 8.71 30.79
C ALA A 546 -39.18 8.73 29.73
N LYS A 547 -39.34 7.97 28.64
CA LYS A 547 -38.40 7.99 27.50
C LYS A 547 -38.45 9.32 26.75
N GLU A 548 -39.64 9.87 26.55
CA GLU A 548 -39.82 11.16 25.90
C GLU A 548 -39.21 12.31 26.72
N TYR A 549 -39.45 12.33 28.04
CA TYR A 549 -38.81 13.26 28.95
C TYR A 549 -37.28 13.19 28.86
N ALA A 550 -36.72 11.97 28.89
CA ALA A 550 -35.28 11.76 28.79
C ALA A 550 -34.70 12.27 27.46
N LEU A 551 -35.42 12.04 26.35
CA LEU A 551 -35.04 12.51 25.03
C LEU A 551 -35.07 14.05 24.93
N ASN A 552 -36.07 14.69 25.54
CA ASN A 552 -36.18 16.14 25.55
C ASN A 552 -34.99 16.78 26.30
N ILE A 553 -34.59 16.22 27.45
CA ILE A 553 -33.39 16.67 28.18
C ILE A 553 -32.09 16.49 27.36
N ALA A 554 -31.99 15.42 26.56
CA ALA A 554 -30.86 15.27 25.65
C ALA A 554 -30.86 16.34 24.56
N LYS A 555 -32.03 16.63 23.97
CA LYS A 555 -32.19 17.63 22.90
C LYS A 555 -31.99 19.08 23.35
N THR A 556 -31.98 19.38 24.65
CA THR A 556 -31.63 20.72 25.16
C THR A 556 -30.13 20.94 25.29
N ILE A 557 -29.29 19.90 25.20
CA ILE A 557 -27.82 20.01 25.29
C ILE A 557 -27.22 21.01 24.30
N PRO A 558 -27.58 21.00 23.00
CA PRO A 558 -27.02 21.94 22.02
C PRO A 558 -27.28 23.40 22.42
N GLU A 559 -28.52 23.73 22.79
CA GLU A 559 -28.88 25.10 23.19
C GLU A 559 -28.21 25.50 24.50
N ALA A 560 -28.13 24.58 25.47
CA ALA A 560 -27.46 24.83 26.73
C ALA A 560 -25.97 25.10 26.54
N ILE A 561 -25.29 24.39 25.62
CA ILE A 561 -23.88 24.65 25.30
C ILE A 561 -23.71 25.99 24.58
N ASP A 562 -24.56 26.28 23.59
CA ASP A 562 -24.50 27.49 22.78
C ASP A 562 -24.71 28.76 23.63
N LYS A 563 -25.82 28.82 24.37
CA LYS A 563 -26.27 30.01 25.11
C LYS A 563 -25.87 30.04 26.58
N GLY A 564 -25.41 28.93 27.13
CA GLY A 564 -25.10 28.81 28.54
C GLY A 564 -23.79 29.45 28.98
N VAL A 565 -23.65 29.55 30.29
CA VAL A 565 -22.48 30.06 30.99
C VAL A 565 -21.70 28.91 31.62
N LYS A 566 -20.36 29.01 31.57
CA LYS A 566 -19.45 28.05 32.19
C LYS A 566 -19.49 28.22 33.71
N VAL A 567 -19.64 27.11 34.43
CA VAL A 567 -19.61 27.05 35.89
C VAL A 567 -18.64 25.97 36.37
N ASP A 568 -18.13 26.13 37.61
CA ASP A 568 -17.41 25.08 38.34
C ASP A 568 -18.36 24.43 39.35
N ASN A 569 -18.46 23.10 39.32
CA ASN A 569 -19.29 22.33 40.23
C ASN A 569 -18.44 21.24 40.89
N ASN A 570 -17.88 21.55 42.06
CA ASN A 570 -17.03 20.66 42.86
C ASN A 570 -15.85 20.09 42.05
N GLY A 571 -15.15 20.94 41.29
CA GLY A 571 -13.97 20.55 40.51
C GLY A 571 -14.31 19.90 39.16
N ARG A 572 -15.59 19.84 38.78
CA ARG A 572 -16.03 19.43 37.45
C ARG A 572 -16.65 20.60 36.70
N MET A 573 -16.22 20.76 35.46
CA MET A 573 -16.70 21.82 34.58
C MET A 573 -18.12 21.51 34.10
N ALA A 574 -19.01 22.50 34.15
CA ALA A 574 -20.34 22.38 33.56
C ALA A 574 -20.71 23.65 32.80
N ILE A 575 -21.72 23.54 31.96
CA ILE A 575 -22.38 24.68 31.31
C ILE A 575 -23.82 24.70 31.81
N GLU A 576 -24.26 25.87 32.26
CA GLU A 576 -25.62 26.11 32.74
C GLU A 576 -26.35 27.09 31.84
N TYR A 577 -27.58 26.74 31.49
CA TYR A 577 -28.48 27.63 30.78
C TYR A 577 -29.90 27.36 31.24
N LYS A 578 -30.59 28.42 31.73
CA LYS A 578 -31.90 28.31 32.37
C LYS A 578 -31.86 27.25 33.49
N ASN A 579 -32.73 26.25 33.44
CA ASN A 579 -32.77 25.16 34.42
C ASN A 579 -31.90 23.95 34.00
N ILE A 580 -31.15 23.99 32.90
CA ILE A 580 -30.37 22.85 32.41
C ILE A 580 -28.89 23.01 32.73
N ARG A 581 -28.29 21.95 33.28
CA ARG A 581 -26.85 21.82 33.49
C ARG A 581 -26.29 20.68 32.66
N VAL A 582 -25.31 20.99 31.81
CA VAL A 582 -24.52 20.04 31.03
C VAL A 582 -23.16 19.87 31.68
N GLY A 583 -22.90 18.70 32.26
CA GLY A 583 -21.60 18.35 32.81
C GLY A 583 -20.62 17.95 31.72
N LEU A 584 -19.41 18.51 31.78
CA LEU A 584 -18.30 18.21 30.88
C LEU A 584 -17.17 17.51 31.63
N ASN A 585 -16.45 16.65 30.92
CA ASN A 585 -15.17 16.14 31.37
C ASN A 585 -14.07 16.50 30.37
N ASN A 586 -12.81 16.54 30.82
CA ASN A 586 -11.64 16.87 30.01
C ASN A 586 -10.54 15.80 30.10
N ASP A 587 -10.79 14.71 30.79
CA ASP A 587 -9.92 13.54 30.85
C ASP A 587 -10.66 12.24 30.53
N TRP A 588 -9.86 11.19 30.31
CA TRP A 588 -10.28 9.81 30.15
C TRP A 588 -9.27 8.91 30.88
N HIS A 589 -9.70 8.18 31.92
CA HIS A 589 -8.82 7.37 32.77
C HIS A 589 -7.56 8.09 33.29
N GLY A 590 -7.65 9.41 33.53
CA GLY A 590 -6.54 10.24 34.01
C GLY A 590 -5.68 10.86 32.90
N GLU A 591 -5.92 10.52 31.63
CA GLU A 591 -5.28 11.16 30.48
C GLU A 591 -6.10 12.36 30.00
N LYS A 592 -5.44 13.51 29.80
CA LYS A 592 -6.12 14.71 29.30
C LYS A 592 -6.45 14.56 27.82
N LEU A 593 -7.71 14.78 27.48
CA LEU A 593 -8.18 14.76 26.10
C LEU A 593 -8.01 16.13 25.42
N PRO A 594 -7.82 16.16 24.09
CA PRO A 594 -7.71 17.40 23.32
C PRO A 594 -9.02 18.21 23.35
N ASN A 595 -10.16 17.52 23.32
CA ASN A 595 -11.50 18.11 23.41
C ASN A 595 -12.13 17.78 24.76
N LYS A 596 -13.05 18.64 25.20
CA LYS A 596 -13.97 18.31 26.31
C LYS A 596 -15.07 17.40 25.77
N TRP A 597 -15.72 16.64 26.65
CA TRP A 597 -16.81 15.77 26.23
C TRP A 597 -17.99 15.79 27.21
N VAL A 598 -19.20 15.58 26.69
CA VAL A 598 -20.43 15.60 27.49
C VAL A 598 -20.56 14.32 28.32
N ILE A 599 -20.49 14.43 29.64
CA ILE A 599 -20.61 13.30 30.56
C ILE A 599 -22.01 13.15 31.17
N SER A 600 -22.74 14.26 31.33
CA SER A 600 -24.10 14.26 31.89
C SER A 600 -24.89 15.51 31.51
N SER A 601 -26.22 15.45 31.59
CA SER A 601 -27.14 16.58 31.44
C SER A 601 -28.35 16.36 32.35
N TYR A 602 -28.76 17.40 33.10
CA TYR A 602 -29.88 17.34 34.04
C TYR A 602 -30.41 18.72 34.44
N GLU A 603 -31.60 18.76 35.05
CA GLU A 603 -32.20 19.98 35.57
C GLU A 603 -31.66 20.36 36.96
N ILE A 604 -31.39 21.65 37.21
CA ILE A 604 -30.74 22.17 38.43
C ILE A 604 -31.73 22.23 39.61
N TYR A 605 -32.94 22.71 39.37
CA TYR A 605 -34.01 22.79 40.36
C TYR A 605 -35.00 21.66 40.10
N ASN A 606 -34.85 20.59 40.88
CA ASN A 606 -35.88 19.59 41.06
C ASN A 606 -35.76 19.14 42.51
N SER A 607 -36.43 19.88 43.41
CA SER A 607 -36.77 19.31 44.72
C SER A 607 -37.57 18.03 44.45
N GLU A 608 -37.41 17.01 45.29
CA GLU A 608 -38.13 15.73 45.16
C GLU A 608 -39.67 15.87 45.25
N SER A 609 -40.20 17.10 45.35
CA SER A 609 -41.61 17.44 45.58
C SER A 609 -42.39 18.03 44.39
N GLU A 610 -41.79 18.28 43.21
CA GLU A 610 -42.54 18.91 42.08
C GLU A 610 -43.25 17.91 41.14
N PRO A 611 -44.51 18.18 40.74
CA PRO A 611 -45.35 17.24 40.01
C PRO A 611 -44.93 17.07 38.52
N PRO A 612 -45.17 15.87 37.94
CA PRO A 612 -44.84 15.52 36.55
C PRO A 612 -45.26 16.50 35.45
N SER A 613 -46.41 17.15 35.63
CA SER A 613 -47.00 18.08 34.64
C SER A 613 -46.20 19.39 34.51
N LEU A 614 -45.52 19.81 35.57
CA LEU A 614 -44.72 21.04 35.60
C LEU A 614 -43.38 20.86 34.86
N LEU A 615 -42.77 19.67 34.94
CA LEU A 615 -41.55 19.33 34.18
C LEU A 615 -41.75 19.38 32.66
N MET A 616 -42.89 18.87 32.17
CA MET A 616 -43.19 18.89 30.74
C MET A 616 -43.56 20.29 30.26
N ALA A 617 -44.24 21.09 31.08
CA ALA A 617 -44.59 22.48 30.76
C ALA A 617 -43.35 23.42 30.75
N GLN A 618 -42.40 23.24 31.67
CA GLN A 618 -41.15 24.02 31.68
C GLN A 618 -40.26 23.74 30.45
N LEU A 619 -40.30 22.52 29.91
CA LEU A 619 -39.62 22.18 28.65
C LEU A 619 -40.29 22.80 27.41
N GLN A 620 -41.59 23.11 27.48
CA GLN A 620 -42.32 23.84 26.42
C GLN A 620 -41.93 25.32 26.36
N GLU A 621 -41.62 25.97 27.49
CA GLU A 621 -41.12 27.37 27.53
C GLU A 621 -39.71 27.54 26.90
N VAL A 622 -38.98 26.44 26.66
CA VAL A 622 -37.66 26.46 25.99
C VAL A 622 -37.76 26.34 24.46
N GLY A 623 -38.97 26.35 23.89
CA GLY A 623 -39.17 26.56 22.44
C GLY A 623 -39.14 25.30 21.56
N LEU A 624 -39.43 24.12 22.11
CA LEU A 624 -39.67 22.91 21.32
C LEU A 624 -41.18 22.66 21.19
N GLY A 625 -41.71 22.77 19.96
CA GLY A 625 -43.13 22.71 19.65
C GLY A 625 -43.83 21.38 19.97
N THR A 626 -45.14 21.47 20.20
CA THR A 626 -46.07 20.37 20.56
C THR A 626 -46.25 19.32 19.47
N PRO A 627 -46.39 18.03 19.82
CA PRO A 627 -47.33 17.12 19.18
C PRO A 627 -48.69 17.22 19.88
N LYS A 628 -49.78 17.37 19.10
CA LYS A 628 -51.17 17.41 19.58
C LYS A 628 -51.49 16.21 20.49
N LEU A 629 -51.80 16.47 21.76
CA LEU A 629 -52.50 15.53 22.65
C LEU A 629 -53.51 16.30 23.51
N THR A 630 -54.44 16.99 22.86
CA THR A 630 -55.73 17.34 23.46
C THR A 630 -56.83 16.80 22.56
N GLU A 631 -57.00 15.48 22.58
CA GLU A 631 -58.33 14.87 22.45
C GLU A 631 -58.43 13.72 23.47
N PRO A 632 -59.48 13.68 24.31
CA PRO A 632 -59.63 12.67 25.34
C PRO A 632 -60.06 11.34 24.73
N ASN A 633 -59.33 10.29 25.08
CA ASN A 633 -59.71 8.91 24.79
C ASN A 633 -60.76 8.47 25.84
N HIS A 634 -62.04 8.58 25.51
CA HIS A 634 -63.12 8.00 26.32
C HIS A 634 -63.23 6.50 26.01
N THR A 635 -62.74 5.66 26.92
CA THR A 635 -63.24 4.28 27.04
C THR A 635 -63.41 3.92 28.52
N THR A 636 -64.64 3.99 29.05
CA THR A 636 -65.21 2.95 29.93
C THR A 636 -66.72 3.10 30.13
N LYS A 637 -67.37 1.94 30.23
CA LYS A 637 -68.80 1.63 30.33
C LYS A 637 -69.51 2.30 31.53
N ASN A 638 -70.71 2.83 31.29
CA ASN A 638 -72.00 2.26 31.72
C ASN A 638 -73.14 2.88 30.91
#